data_AF-A0A5E7ST68-F1
#
_entry.id   AF-A0A5E7ST68-F1
#
_cell.length_a   1.000
_cell.length_b   1.000
_cell.length_c   1.000
_cell.angle_alpha   90.00
_cell.angle_beta   90.00
_cell.angle_gamma   90.00
#
_symmetry.space_group_name_H-M   'P 1'
#
loop_
_entity.id
_entity.type
_entity.pdbx_description
1 polymer ?
#
loop_
_entity_poly.entity_id
_entity_poly.type
_entity_poly.pdbx_seq_one_letter_code
_entity_poly.pdbx_strand_id
1 'polypeptide(L)' 'MGHSAQFQAEVVVGNLEIQAERMLEQASILRGAGQLEIANQVMAQHERLLAAITALRNALIRGQAMH' A
#
# COMPACT_ATOMS: atom_id res chain seq x y z
N MET A 1 -26.33 -2.99 7.37
CA MET A 1 -25.00 -3.27 7.96
C MET A 1 -23.86 -3.06 6.95
N GLY A 2 -23.90 -2.02 6.09
CA GLY A 2 -22.87 -1.79 5.04
C GLY A 2 -21.71 -0.88 5.47
N HIS A 3 -21.91 -0.04 6.49
CA HIS A 3 -20.91 0.96 6.92
C HIS A 3 -19.65 0.33 7.56
N SER A 4 -19.75 -0.85 8.17
CA SER A 4 -18.61 -1.48 8.86
C SER A 4 -17.59 -2.09 7.90
N ALA A 5 -18.04 -2.70 6.79
CA ALA A 5 -17.15 -3.31 5.80
C ALA A 5 -16.37 -2.23 5.03
N GLN A 6 -17.05 -1.13 4.67
CA GLN A 6 -16.41 0.01 4.01
C GLN A 6 -15.41 0.69 4.94
N PHE A 7 -15.79 0.99 6.18
CA PHE A 7 -14.89 1.59 7.17
C PHE A 7 -13.66 0.71 7.41
N GLN A 8 -13.84 -0.61 7.54
CA GLN A 8 -12.71 -1.54 7.67
C GLN A 8 -11.80 -1.52 6.44
N ALA A 9 -12.36 -1.45 5.24
CA ALA A 9 -11.56 -1.40 4.01
C ALA A 9 -10.81 -0.07 3.85
N GLU A 10 -11.39 1.06 4.25
CA GLU A 10 -10.69 2.36 4.30
C GLU A 10 -9.54 2.34 5.32
N VAL A 11 -9.76 1.76 6.50
CA VAL A 11 -8.71 1.57 7.52
C VAL A 11 -7.58 0.68 7.00
N VAL A 12 -7.92 -0.43 6.31
CA VAL A 12 -6.92 -1.31 5.69
C VAL A 12 -6.11 -0.56 4.63
N VAL A 13 -6.76 0.21 3.76
CA VAL A 13 -6.07 1.04 2.76
C VAL A 13 -5.11 2.02 3.43
N GLY A 14 -5.55 2.75 4.46
CA GLY A 14 -4.69 3.69 5.18
C GLY A 14 -3.48 3.02 5.85
N ASN A 15 -3.67 1.84 6.45
CA ASN A 15 -2.58 1.07 7.04
C ASN A 15 -1.55 0.62 5.99
N LEU A 16 -2.01 0.21 4.80
CA LEU A 16 -1.14 -0.19 3.70
C LEU A 16 -0.37 1.00 3.13
N GLU A 17 -0.95 2.21 3.10
CA GLU A 17 -0.23 3.44 2.71
C GLU A 17 0.91 3.76 3.67
N ILE A 18 0.66 3.71 4.98
CA ILE A 18 1.71 3.87 6.00
C ILE A 18 2.82 2.83 5.83
N GLN A 19 2.45 1.58 5.50
CA GLN A 19 3.43 0.54 5.22
C GLN A 19 4.25 0.85 3.97
N ALA A 20 3.62 1.36 2.91
CA ALA A 20 4.31 1.76 1.68
C ALA A 20 5.33 2.88 1.93
N GLU A 21 4.98 3.88 2.74
CA GLU A 21 5.91 4.96 3.14
C GLU A 21 7.12 4.41 3.90
N ARG A 22 6.89 3.53 4.89
CA ARG A 22 7.99 2.88 5.64
C ARG A 22 8.92 2.06 4.74
N MET A 23 8.37 1.38 3.74
CA MET A 23 9.18 0.63 2.78
C MET A 23 10.06 1.55 1.92
N LEU A 24 9.57 2.74 1.57
CA LEU A 24 10.34 3.73 0.84
C LEU A 24 11.52 4.25 1.68
N GLU A 25 11.27 4.56 2.96
CA GLU A 25 12.32 4.94 3.91
C GLU A 25 13.37 3.83 4.07
N GLN A 26 12.91 2.59 4.24
CA GLN A 26 13.79 1.42 4.36
C GLN A 26 14.65 1.24 3.10
N ALA A 27 14.08 1.37 1.91
CA ALA A 27 14.84 1.30 0.66
C ALA A 27 15.90 2.40 0.56
N SER A 28 15.60 3.61 1.02
CA SER A 28 16.56 4.73 1.08
C SER A 28 17.73 4.42 2.00
N ILE A 29 17.44 3.92 3.21
CA ILE A 29 18.46 3.50 4.19
C ILE A 29 19.35 2.39 3.60
N LEU A 30 18.75 1.37 2.98
CA LEU A 30 19.47 0.26 2.36
C LEU A 30 20.37 0.73 1.21
N ARG A 31 19.92 1.68 0.38
CA ARG A 31 20.78 2.31 -0.65
C ARG A 31 21.94 3.07 -0.02
N GLY A 32 21.70 3.85 1.02
CA GLY A 32 22.72 4.58 1.77
C GLY A 32 23.77 3.66 2.41
N ALA A 33 23.37 2.46 2.81
CA ALA A 33 24.25 1.42 3.34
C ALA A 33 24.96 0.58 2.26
N GLY A 34 24.75 0.86 0.96
CA GLY A 34 25.35 0.12 -0.16
C GLY A 34 24.68 -1.23 -0.48
N GLN A 35 23.56 -1.56 0.17
CA GLN A 35 22.79 -2.80 -0.05
C GLN A 35 21.81 -2.65 -1.23
N LEU A 36 22.34 -2.37 -2.42
CA LEU A 36 21.54 -2.01 -3.60
C LEU A 36 20.55 -3.10 -4.04
N GLU A 37 20.95 -4.37 -3.98
CA GLU A 37 20.07 -5.48 -4.37
C GLU A 37 18.84 -5.58 -3.46
N ILE A 38 19.06 -5.50 -2.14
CA ILE A 38 17.98 -5.54 -1.15
C ILE A 38 17.10 -4.30 -1.29
N ALA A 39 17.69 -3.12 -1.49
CA ALA A 39 16.93 -1.90 -1.73
C ALA A 39 16.03 -2.01 -2.97
N ASN A 40 16.54 -2.59 -4.07
CA ASN A 40 15.74 -2.82 -5.28
C ASN A 40 14.62 -3.84 -5.04
N GLN A 41 14.88 -4.90 -4.27
CA GLN A 41 13.83 -5.85 -3.89
C GLN A 41 12.74 -5.20 -3.03
N VAL A 42 13.11 -4.31 -2.11
CA VAL A 42 12.15 -3.54 -1.28
C VAL A 42 11.35 -2.59 -2.17
N MET A 43 11.98 -1.89 -3.11
CA MET A 43 11.28 -1.02 -4.07
C MET A 43 10.29 -1.80 -4.95
N ALA A 44 10.68 -2.97 -5.45
CA ALA A 44 9.77 -3.83 -6.24
C ALA A 44 8.59 -4.34 -5.40
N GLN A 45 8.76 -4.57 -4.10
CA GLN A 45 7.65 -4.86 -3.20
C GLN A 45 6.78 -3.62 -2.93
N HIS A 46 7.38 -2.44 -2.77
CA HIS A 46 6.68 -1.17 -2.61
C HIS A 46 5.77 -0.88 -3.81
N GLU A 47 6.25 -1.05 -5.05
CA GLU A 47 5.44 -0.87 -6.26
C GLU A 47 4.24 -1.84 -6.32
N ARG A 48 4.45 -3.11 -5.94
CA ARG A 48 3.37 -4.10 -5.85
C ARG A 48 2.33 -3.72 -4.79
N LEU A 49 2.78 -3.17 -3.66
CA LEU A 49 1.89 -2.68 -2.61
C LEU A 49 1.06 -1.48 -3.09
N LEU A 50 1.65 -0.53 -3.81
CA LEU A 50 0.92 0.60 -4.41
C LEU A 50 -0.14 0.14 -5.41
N ALA A 51 0.18 -0.87 -6.23
CA ALA A 51 -0.78 -1.47 -7.15
C ALA A 51 -1.96 -2.13 -6.40
N ALA A 52 -1.68 -2.84 -5.30
CA ALA A 52 -2.71 -3.44 -4.45
C ALA A 52 -3.60 -2.37 -3.78
N ILE A 53 -3.02 -1.30 -3.24
CA ILE A 53 -3.76 -0.16 -2.67
C ILE A 53 -4.69 0.45 -3.70
N THR A 54 -4.21 0.65 -4.93
CA THR A 54 -5.01 1.19 -6.04
C THR A 54 -6.17 0.26 -6.40
N ALA A 55 -5.92 -1.05 -6.48
CA ALA A 55 -6.97 -2.04 -6.74
C ALA A 55 -8.04 -2.05 -5.64
N LEU A 56 -7.63 -1.95 -4.37
CA LEU A 56 -8.54 -1.88 -3.22
C LEU A 56 -9.39 -0.60 -3.25
N ARG A 57 -8.78 0.56 -3.53
CA ARG A 57 -9.51 1.83 -3.72
C ARG A 57 -10.53 1.75 -4.85
N ASN A 58 -10.16 1.17 -5.99
CA ASN A 58 -11.07 0.99 -7.12
C ASN A 58 -12.21 0.01 -6.81
N ALA A 59 -11.97 -0.99 -5.96
CA ALA A 59 -13.02 -1.89 -5.48
C ALA A 59 -13.98 -1.17 -4.52
N LEU A 60 -13.45 -0.33 -3.62
CA LEU A 60 -14.24 0.50 -2.70
C LEU A 60 -15.16 1.47 -3.45
N ILE A 61 -14.62 2.22 -4.42
CA ILE A 61 -15.39 3.17 -5.24
C ILE A 61 -16.49 2.46 -6.02
N ARG A 62 -16.20 1.29 -6.61
CA ARG A 62 -17.21 0.51 -7.34
C ARG A 62 -18.28 -0.08 -6.41
N GLY A 63 -17.92 -0.45 -5.18
CA GLY A 63 -18.87 -0.83 -4.15
C GLY A 63 -19.79 0.32 -3.74
N GLN A 64 -19.30 1.56 -3.72
CA GLN A 64 -20.09 2.76 -3.42
C GLN A 64 -21.10 3.10 -4.52
N ALA A 65 -20.81 2.85 -5.80
CA ALA A 65 -21.71 3.17 -6.91
C ALA A 65 -22.89 2.19 -7.07
N MET A 66 -22.87 1.05 -6.36
CA MET A 66 -23.86 -0.03 -6.45
C MET A 66 -24.83 -0.05 -5.25
N HIS A 67 -24.73 0.92 -4.33
CA HIS A 67 -25.58 1.10 -3.16
C HIS A 67 -26.27 2.47 -3.18
#